data_AF-A0A167I4H4-F1
#
_entry.id   AF-A0A167I4H4-F1
#
_cell.length_a   1.000
_cell.length_b   1.000
_cell.length_c   1.000
_cell.angle_alpha   90.00
_cell.angle_beta   90.00
_cell.angle_gamma   90.00
#
_symmetry.space_group_name_H-M   'P 1'
#
loop_
_entity.id
_entity.type
_entity.pdbx_description
1 polymer ?
#
loop_
_entity_poly.entity_id
_entity_poly.type
_entity_poly.pdbx_seq_one_letter_code
_entity_poly.pdbx_strand_id
1 'polypeptide(L)'
;IDLRPILGEGVPILASFLRKNQRALKLGTLAALDILIKNYSDSLTAAMIDAVLDELPPLISESDMHVSQMAISFLTTLAKVYPSSLSKISGSILNELIGLVRSPLLQGGALSAMLEFFQALVVTGTSNLGYM
;
A
#
# COMPACT_ATOMS: atom_id res chain seq x y z
N ILE A 1 -16.71 16.21 -9.06
CA ILE A 1 -16.60 16.68 -7.66
C ILE A 1 -15.11 16.83 -7.40
N ASP A 2 -14.64 18.00 -6.98
CA ASP A 2 -13.23 18.22 -6.67
C ASP A 2 -12.99 17.90 -5.19
N LEU A 3 -12.22 16.84 -4.90
CA LEU A 3 -11.92 16.40 -3.53
C LEU A 3 -10.61 16.98 -2.98
N ARG A 4 -9.83 17.70 -3.81
CA ARG A 4 -8.55 18.32 -3.42
C ARG A 4 -8.56 19.06 -2.08
N PRO A 5 -9.56 19.90 -1.74
CA PRO A 5 -9.53 20.64 -0.48
C PRO A 5 -9.65 19.75 0.77
N ILE A 6 -10.21 18.54 0.65
CA ILE A 6 -10.42 17.64 1.80
C ILE A 6 -9.35 16.56 1.91
N LEU A 7 -8.48 16.38 0.90
CA LEU A 7 -7.41 15.37 0.94
C LEU A 7 -6.41 15.62 2.07
N GLY A 8 -6.17 16.91 2.34
CA GLY A 8 -5.42 17.45 3.48
C GLY A 8 -5.58 16.65 4.77
N GLU A 9 -6.83 16.60 5.22
CA GLU A 9 -7.22 15.98 6.48
C GLU A 9 -7.77 14.56 6.27
N GLY A 10 -8.40 14.31 5.13
CA GLY A 10 -9.07 13.05 4.83
C GLY A 10 -8.12 11.86 4.71
N VAL A 11 -6.97 12.02 4.05
CA VAL A 11 -6.01 10.90 3.86
C VAL A 11 -5.42 10.42 5.19
N PRO A 12 -4.93 11.29 6.09
CA PRO A 12 -4.51 10.89 7.43
C PRO A 12 -5.61 10.23 8.27
N ILE A 13 -6.85 10.74 8.17
CA ILE A 13 -8.00 10.12 8.87
C ILE A 13 -8.26 8.71 8.35
N LEU A 14 -8.25 8.52 7.03
CA LEU A 14 -8.36 7.20 6.41
C LEU A 14 -7.22 6.28 6.86
N ALA A 15 -5.97 6.75 6.88
CA ALA A 15 -4.85 5.98 7.42
C ALA A 15 -5.12 5.49 8.86
N SER A 16 -5.67 6.36 9.72
CA SER A 16 -6.02 5.98 11.10
C SER A 16 -7.04 4.84 11.20
N PHE A 17 -7.90 4.66 10.19
CA PHE A 17 -8.88 3.58 10.15
C PHE A 17 -8.23 2.21 9.88
N LEU A 18 -7.05 2.18 9.25
CA LEU A 18 -6.29 0.95 9.00
C LEU A 18 -5.81 0.30 10.31
N ARG A 19 -5.59 1.09 11.36
CA ARG A 19 -5.25 0.61 12.72
C ARG A 19 -6.41 -0.10 13.42
N LYS A 20 -7.66 0.18 13.03
CA LYS A 20 -8.84 -0.40 13.69
C LYS A 20 -8.99 -1.85 13.29
N ASN A 21 -9.25 -2.74 14.25
CA ASN A 21 -9.47 -4.17 14.00
C ASN A 21 -10.88 -4.46 13.45
N GLN A 22 -11.29 -3.75 12.39
CA GLN A 22 -12.57 -3.93 11.72
C GLN A 22 -12.33 -4.19 10.24
N ARG A 23 -12.54 -5.45 9.81
CA ARG A 23 -12.23 -5.92 8.46
C ARG A 23 -12.90 -5.10 7.36
N ALA A 24 -14.21 -4.86 7.47
CA ALA A 24 -14.96 -4.07 6.48
C ALA A 24 -14.41 -2.63 6.35
N LEU A 25 -13.99 -2.03 7.46
CA LEU A 25 -13.42 -0.68 7.48
C LEU A 25 -12.05 -0.65 6.81
N LYS A 26 -11.17 -1.62 7.10
CA LYS A 26 -9.86 -1.76 6.45
C LYS A 26 -9.99 -1.88 4.92
N LEU A 27 -10.87 -2.77 4.45
CA LEU A 27 -11.09 -2.99 3.02
C LEU A 27 -11.66 -1.74 2.33
N GLY A 28 -12.68 -1.12 2.91
CA GLY A 28 -13.26 0.11 2.37
C GLY A 28 -12.26 1.27 2.33
N THR A 29 -11.41 1.36 3.35
CA THR A 29 -10.38 2.40 3.45
C THR A 29 -9.27 2.17 2.43
N LEU A 30 -8.76 0.94 2.25
CA LEU A 30 -7.78 0.61 1.22
C LEU A 30 -8.32 0.88 -0.18
N ALA A 31 -9.56 0.50 -0.46
CA ALA A 31 -10.21 0.78 -1.74
C ALA A 31 -10.36 2.30 -1.99
N ALA A 32 -10.78 3.06 -0.97
CA ALA A 32 -10.88 4.51 -1.06
C ALA A 32 -9.51 5.16 -1.32
N LEU A 33 -8.49 4.80 -0.55
CA LEU A 33 -7.13 5.30 -0.72
C LEU A 33 -6.58 4.99 -2.12
N ASP A 34 -6.80 3.78 -2.65
CA ASP A 34 -6.38 3.39 -4.00
C ASP A 34 -7.03 4.27 -5.08
N ILE A 35 -8.33 4.55 -4.96
CA ILE A 35 -9.05 5.45 -5.87
C ILE A 35 -8.53 6.88 -5.74
N LEU A 36 -8.28 7.36 -4.53
CA LEU A 36 -7.78 8.72 -4.30
C LEU A 36 -6.40 8.93 -4.93
N ILE A 37 -5.48 7.97 -4.78
CA ILE A 37 -4.15 8.05 -5.39
C ILE A 37 -4.22 8.03 -6.91
N LYS A 38 -5.08 7.18 -7.49
CA LYS A 38 -5.23 7.10 -8.95
C LYS A 38 -5.78 8.39 -9.57
N ASN A 39 -6.68 9.09 -8.88
CA ASN A 39 -7.40 10.23 -9.45
C ASN A 39 -6.87 11.60 -9.01
N TYR A 40 -6.13 11.69 -7.90
CA TYR A 40 -5.68 12.95 -7.31
C TYR A 40 -4.17 12.95 -6.97
N SER A 41 -3.37 12.20 -7.72
CA SER A 41 -1.92 12.09 -7.51
C SER A 41 -1.17 13.43 -7.50
N ASP A 42 -1.67 14.41 -8.25
CA ASP A 42 -1.14 15.76 -8.35
C ASP A 42 -1.33 16.61 -7.09
N SER A 43 -2.28 16.23 -6.23
CA SER A 43 -2.65 16.95 -5.00
C SER A 43 -2.22 16.24 -3.72
N LEU A 44 -1.55 15.09 -3.84
CA LEU A 44 -1.07 14.31 -2.71
C LEU A 44 0.33 14.77 -2.27
N THR A 45 0.48 14.96 -0.97
CA THR A 45 1.77 15.34 -0.37
C THR A 45 2.50 14.11 0.16
N ALA A 46 3.83 14.17 0.22
CA ALA A 46 4.64 13.08 0.78
C ALA A 46 4.20 12.69 2.20
N ALA A 47 3.89 13.67 3.05
CA ALA A 47 3.43 13.43 4.41
C ALA A 47 2.12 12.62 4.50
N MET A 48 1.19 12.80 3.55
CA MET A 48 -0.05 12.03 3.48
C MET A 48 0.22 10.57 3.13
N ILE A 49 1.09 10.35 2.15
CA ILE A 49 1.48 9.00 1.72
C ILE A 49 2.24 8.29 2.83
N ASP A 50 3.16 9.00 3.48
CA ASP A 50 3.95 8.48 4.60
C ASP A 50 3.06 8.00 5.74
N ALA A 51 2.01 8.77 6.08
CA ALA A 51 1.05 8.38 7.11
C ALA A 51 0.28 7.11 6.75
N VAL A 52 0.01 6.84 5.47
CA VAL A 52 -0.62 5.58 5.03
C VAL A 52 0.39 4.44 5.08
N LEU A 53 1.61 4.65 4.59
CA LEU A 53 2.66 3.64 4.54
C LEU A 53 3.03 3.10 5.92
N ASP A 54 3.02 3.96 6.94
CA ASP A 54 3.30 3.55 8.33
C ASP A 54 2.26 2.55 8.88
N GLU A 55 1.06 2.48 8.30
CA GLU A 55 -0.03 1.58 8.72
C GLU A 55 -0.12 0.28 7.92
N LEU A 56 0.61 0.16 6.82
CA LEU A 56 0.52 -1.00 5.94
C LEU A 56 1.22 -2.28 6.47
N PRO A 57 2.37 -2.23 7.17
CA PRO A 57 3.04 -3.45 7.64
C PRO A 57 2.13 -4.44 8.39
N PRO A 58 1.31 -4.02 9.40
CA PRO A 58 0.44 -4.96 10.10
C PRO A 58 -0.74 -5.48 9.26
N LEU A 59 -0.98 -4.91 8.07
CA LEU A 59 -1.99 -5.40 7.13
C LEU A 59 -1.46 -6.49 6.20
N ILE A 60 -0.14 -6.60 6.05
CA ILE A 60 0.52 -7.60 5.21
C ILE A 60 0.80 -8.82 6.08
N SER A 61 -0.19 -9.68 6.22
CA SER A 61 -0.14 -10.87 7.06
C SER A 61 -0.91 -12.03 6.45
N GLU A 62 -0.49 -13.26 6.73
CA GLU A 62 -1.23 -14.46 6.33
C GLU A 62 -2.56 -14.64 7.08
N SER A 63 -2.78 -13.87 8.17
CA SER A 63 -4.00 -13.92 8.98
C SER A 63 -5.27 -13.45 8.25
N ASP A 64 -5.18 -12.45 7.37
CA ASP A 64 -6.25 -12.03 6.46
C ASP A 64 -5.68 -11.79 5.07
N MET A 65 -5.65 -12.85 4.26
CA MET A 65 -5.07 -12.83 2.91
C MET A 65 -5.76 -11.84 1.97
N HIS A 66 -7.05 -11.52 2.19
CA HIS A 66 -7.76 -10.57 1.34
C HIS A 66 -7.37 -9.13 1.67
N VAL A 67 -7.20 -8.80 2.95
CA VAL A 67 -6.66 -7.50 3.37
C VAL A 67 -5.23 -7.32 2.85
N SER A 68 -4.39 -8.36 2.99
CA SER A 68 -3.02 -8.37 2.43
C SER A 68 -3.02 -8.14 0.93
N GLN A 69 -3.88 -8.84 0.17
CA GLN A 69 -4.03 -8.62 -1.26
C GLN A 69 -4.36 -7.15 -1.57
N MET A 70 -5.33 -6.56 -0.88
CA MET A 70 -5.72 -5.16 -1.12
C MET A 70 -4.61 -4.17 -0.76
N ALA A 71 -3.87 -4.42 0.31
CA ALA A 71 -2.71 -3.60 0.69
C ALA A 71 -1.60 -3.69 -0.36
N ILE A 72 -1.33 -4.88 -0.89
CA ILE A 72 -0.36 -5.09 -1.97
C ILE A 72 -0.80 -4.39 -3.25
N SER A 73 -2.07 -4.51 -3.64
CA SER A 73 -2.62 -3.80 -4.80
C SER A 73 -2.49 -2.27 -4.67
N PHE A 74 -2.71 -1.73 -3.46
CA PHE A 74 -2.48 -0.32 -3.16
C PHE A 74 -1.01 0.07 -3.32
N LEU A 75 -0.07 -0.74 -2.83
CA LEU A 75 1.37 -0.54 -3.03
C LEU A 75 1.75 -0.54 -4.52
N THR A 76 1.16 -1.43 -5.32
CA THR A 76 1.36 -1.46 -6.78
C THR A 76 0.89 -0.17 -7.44
N THR A 77 -0.27 0.35 -7.04
CA THR A 77 -0.76 1.65 -7.51
C THR A 77 0.20 2.76 -7.13
N LEU A 78 0.64 2.79 -5.87
CA LEU A 78 1.57 3.80 -5.38
C LEU A 78 2.90 3.75 -6.15
N ALA A 79 3.43 2.57 -6.42
CA ALA A 79 4.65 2.39 -7.22
C ALA A 79 4.51 2.96 -8.64
N LYS A 80 3.34 2.79 -9.27
CA LYS A 80 3.07 3.27 -10.64
C LYS A 80 2.84 4.78 -10.72
N VAL A 81 2.18 5.34 -9.70
CA VAL A 81 1.67 6.72 -9.74
C VAL A 81 2.58 7.71 -9.00
N TYR A 82 3.26 7.25 -7.94
CA TYR A 82 4.12 8.09 -7.11
C TYR A 82 5.42 7.36 -6.71
N PRO A 83 6.35 7.12 -7.65
CA PRO A 83 7.56 6.32 -7.40
C PRO A 83 8.49 6.88 -6.30
N SER A 84 8.42 8.18 -6.01
CA SER A 84 9.27 8.83 -5.00
C SER A 84 9.01 8.33 -3.57
N SER A 85 7.81 7.84 -3.26
CA SER A 85 7.50 7.26 -1.93
C SER A 85 8.07 5.85 -1.72
N LEU A 86 8.56 5.20 -2.78
CA LEU A 86 9.09 3.84 -2.72
C LEU A 86 10.36 3.72 -1.87
N SER A 87 11.06 4.83 -1.63
CA SER A 87 12.21 4.87 -0.72
C SER A 87 11.87 4.43 0.72
N LYS A 88 10.62 4.57 1.15
CA LYS A 88 10.15 4.15 2.48
C LYS A 88 9.65 2.70 2.51
N ILE A 89 9.38 2.11 1.34
CA ILE A 89 8.92 0.71 1.22
C ILE A 89 10.05 -0.29 1.46
N SER A 90 11.32 0.09 1.28
CA SER A 90 12.49 -0.77 1.51
C SER A 90 12.70 -1.22 2.97
N GLY A 91 11.93 -0.67 3.92
CA GLY A 91 11.97 -1.06 5.33
C GLY A 91 11.01 -2.20 5.68
N SER A 92 10.19 -2.00 6.72
CA SER A 92 9.30 -3.01 7.28
C SER A 92 8.32 -3.61 6.26
N ILE A 93 7.86 -2.81 5.29
CA ILE A 93 6.91 -3.27 4.27
C ILE A 93 7.54 -4.38 3.41
N LEU A 94 8.77 -4.18 2.90
CA LEU A 94 9.45 -5.19 2.12
C LEU A 94 9.70 -6.47 2.92
N ASN A 95 10.08 -6.36 4.19
CA ASN A 95 10.28 -7.51 5.06
C ASN A 95 8.99 -8.33 5.25
N GLU A 96 7.85 -7.68 5.47
CA GLU A 96 6.55 -8.36 5.57
C GLU A 96 6.14 -9.02 4.25
N LEU A 97 6.38 -8.36 3.11
CA LEU A 97 6.10 -8.94 1.79
C LEU A 97 6.93 -10.19 1.54
N ILE A 98 8.23 -10.17 1.85
CA ILE A 98 9.11 -11.33 1.72
C ILE A 98 8.75 -12.43 2.72
N GLY A 99 8.28 -12.06 3.92
CA GLY A 99 7.69 -12.99 4.87
C GLY A 99 6.46 -13.69 4.28
N LEU A 100 5.54 -12.92 3.68
CA LEU A 100 4.33 -13.44 3.06
C LEU A 100 4.63 -14.33 1.85
N VAL A 101 5.69 -14.06 1.08
CA VAL A 101 6.15 -14.92 -0.03
C VAL A 101 6.50 -16.34 0.46
N ARG A 102 6.93 -16.49 1.71
CA ARG A 102 7.24 -17.81 2.30
C ARG A 102 6.02 -18.52 2.87
N SER A 103 4.86 -17.86 2.92
CA SER A 103 3.63 -18.45 3.45
C SER A 103 3.07 -19.51 2.50
N PRO A 104 2.73 -20.71 2.98
CA PRO A 104 2.04 -21.72 2.16
C PRO A 104 0.61 -21.30 1.79
N LEU A 105 0.07 -20.25 2.42
CA LEU A 105 -1.27 -19.72 2.14
C LEU A 105 -1.28 -18.70 1.00
N LEU A 106 -0.12 -18.28 0.50
CA LEU A 106 -0.02 -17.32 -0.59
C LEU A 106 -0.44 -17.98 -1.92
N GLN A 107 -1.68 -17.75 -2.32
CA GLN A 107 -2.24 -18.28 -3.56
C GLN A 107 -3.31 -17.35 -4.14
N GLY A 108 -3.71 -17.61 -5.39
CA GLY A 108 -4.80 -16.90 -6.05
C GLY A 108 -4.54 -15.39 -6.15
N GLY A 109 -5.53 -14.58 -5.76
CA GLY A 109 -5.49 -13.13 -5.92
C GLY A 109 -4.33 -12.44 -5.18
N ALA A 110 -3.96 -12.92 -4.00
CA ALA A 110 -2.83 -12.36 -3.24
C ALA A 110 -1.49 -12.63 -3.93
N LEU A 111 -1.31 -13.82 -4.50
CA LEU A 111 -0.12 -14.15 -5.28
C LEU A 111 -0.03 -13.30 -6.55
N SER A 112 -1.13 -13.14 -7.29
CA SER A 112 -1.18 -12.28 -8.46
C SER A 112 -0.83 -10.82 -8.12
N ALA A 113 -1.41 -10.29 -7.05
CA ALA A 113 -1.10 -8.94 -6.57
C ALA A 113 0.38 -8.79 -6.19
N MET A 114 0.96 -9.80 -5.53
CA MET A 114 2.39 -9.82 -5.17
C MET A 114 3.29 -9.77 -6.41
N LEU A 115 2.98 -10.56 -7.44
CA LEU A 115 3.73 -10.57 -8.69
C LEU A 115 3.63 -9.22 -9.41
N GLU A 116 2.43 -8.64 -9.51
CA GLU A 116 2.22 -7.32 -10.10
C GLU A 116 2.97 -6.21 -9.35
N PHE A 117 3.01 -6.29 -8.02
CA PHE A 117 3.75 -5.36 -7.19
C PHE A 117 5.25 -5.42 -7.51
N PHE A 118 5.86 -6.60 -7.47
CA PHE A 118 7.29 -6.74 -7.76
C PHE A 118 7.65 -6.30 -9.19
N GLN A 119 6.79 -6.60 -10.17
CA GLN A 119 6.98 -6.10 -11.55
C GLN A 119 6.98 -4.57 -11.60
N ALA A 120 5.99 -3.92 -10.96
CA ALA A 120 5.92 -2.47 -10.90
C ALA A 120 7.12 -1.86 -10.17
N LEU A 121 7.54 -2.49 -9.07
CA LEU A 121 8.64 -2.06 -8.23
C LEU A 121 9.96 -2.02 -9.02
N VAL A 122 10.30 -3.10 -9.73
CA VAL A 122 11.54 -3.18 -10.51
C VAL A 122 11.60 -2.12 -11.62
N VAL A 123 10.46 -1.82 -12.27
CA VAL A 123 10.38 -0.79 -13.32
C VAL A 123 10.69 0.61 -12.78
N THR A 124 10.44 0.86 -11.49
CA THR A 124 10.72 2.19 -10.90
C THR A 124 12.20 2.47 -10.70
N GLY A 125 13.07 1.46 -10.82
CA GLY A 125 14.53 1.64 -10.72
C GLY A 125 15.00 2.16 -9.35
N THR A 126 14.25 1.90 -8.27
CA THR A 126 14.58 2.40 -6.94
C THR A 126 15.89 1.78 -6.44
N SER A 127 16.93 2.61 -6.29
CA SER A 127 18.29 2.21 -5.90
C SER A 127 18.44 1.72 -4.45
N ASN A 128 17.41 1.90 -3.61
CA ASN A 128 17.41 1.54 -2.18
C ASN A 128 16.78 0.16 -1.87
N LEU A 129 16.51 -0.67 -2.87
CA LEU A 129 15.94 -2.02 -2.68
C LEU A 129 17.00 -3.13 -2.61
N GLY A 130 18.25 -2.78 -2.32
CA GLY A 130 19.31 -3.75 -2.11
C GLY A 130 19.02 -4.59 -0.86
N TYR A 131 18.95 -5.91 -1.04
CA TYR A 131 18.99 -6.86 0.07
C TYR A 131 20.34 -6.70 0.78
N MET A 132 20.32 -6.21 2.02
CA MET A 132 21.44 -6.32 2.97
C MET A 132 21.07 -7.32 4.05
#